data_AF-A0A4R9QRI1-F1
#
_entry.id   AF-A0A4R9QRI1-F1
#
_cell.length_a   1.000
_cell.length_b   1.000
_cell.length_c   1.000
_cell.angle_alpha   90.00
_cell.angle_beta   90.00
_cell.angle_gamma   90.00
#
_symmetry.space_group_name_H-M   'P 1'
#
loop_
_entity.id
_entity.type
_entity.pdbx_description
1 polymer ?
#
loop_
_entity_poly.entity_id
_entity_poly.type
_entity_poly.pdbx_seq_one_letter_code
_entity_poly.pdbx_strand_id
1 'polypeptide(L)'
;MTHQTHKVATDALDTLGTHPIPENSGRDAIHLAVEPAVAGHMLSAGQRVKIDNGFAVAASHDATGIVDPFLIDLVHSGQKFWLVVLPRTITSLRHVWSHPDFPEDGSVVVSDKEASIAWMREWAKKHVSDDYYGDRDTVSDEEAYAFALRAGETTHIGPYEDARDHIDNEWWSHWETITGKPGKRGEYFSCSC
;
A
#
# COMPACT_ATOMS: atom_id res chain seq x y z
N MET A 1 -37.74 4.18 27.31
CA MET A 1 -37.01 3.75 26.09
C MET A 1 -35.56 3.62 26.48
N THR A 2 -35.07 2.40 26.64
CA THR A 2 -33.67 2.10 26.98
C THR A 2 -32.85 2.21 25.70
N HIS A 3 -31.95 3.20 25.63
CA HIS A 3 -30.96 3.30 24.56
C HIS A 3 -30.03 2.09 24.64
N GLN A 4 -30.22 1.09 23.78
CA GLN A 4 -29.19 0.10 23.52
C GLN A 4 -28.12 0.76 22.64
N THR A 5 -27.00 1.11 23.25
CA THR A 5 -25.77 1.43 22.54
C THR A 5 -25.16 0.10 22.11
N HIS A 6 -25.25 -0.24 20.83
CA HIS A 6 -24.48 -1.35 20.27
C HIS A 6 -22.99 -1.02 20.43
N LYS A 7 -22.30 -1.73 21.35
CA LYS A 7 -20.83 -1.70 21.38
C LYS A 7 -20.35 -2.24 20.04
N VAL A 8 -19.60 -1.45 19.31
CA VAL A 8 -18.93 -1.88 18.08
C VAL A 8 -18.01 -3.05 18.43
N ALA A 9 -18.15 -4.16 17.72
CA ALA A 9 -17.28 -5.31 17.90
C ALA A 9 -15.85 -4.94 17.48
N THR A 10 -14.85 -5.40 18.22
CA THR A 10 -13.44 -5.19 17.84
C THR A 10 -13.15 -5.97 16.55
N ASP A 11 -12.44 -5.33 15.61
CA ASP A 11 -12.02 -5.90 14.33
C ASP A 11 -11.11 -7.12 14.54
N ALA A 12 -11.44 -8.26 13.91
CA ALA A 12 -10.64 -9.46 14.05
C ALA A 12 -9.24 -9.30 13.42
N LEU A 13 -9.09 -8.43 12.42
CA LEU A 13 -7.79 -8.13 11.80
C LEU A 13 -6.80 -7.54 12.82
N ASP A 14 -7.28 -6.68 13.72
CA ASP A 14 -6.46 -6.03 14.75
C ASP A 14 -5.97 -7.02 15.81
N THR A 15 -6.75 -8.07 16.06
CA THR A 15 -6.56 -8.97 17.21
C THR A 15 -6.08 -10.38 16.83
N LEU A 16 -6.10 -10.74 15.55
CA LEU A 16 -5.64 -12.05 15.08
C LEU A 16 -4.18 -12.31 15.46
N GLY A 17 -3.92 -13.47 16.06
CA GLY A 17 -2.59 -13.86 16.53
C GLY A 17 -2.18 -13.25 17.87
N THR A 18 -3.11 -12.64 18.60
CA THR A 18 -2.89 -12.07 19.95
C THR A 18 -3.70 -12.80 21.04
N HIS A 19 -3.29 -12.65 22.30
CA HIS A 19 -4.01 -13.18 23.46
C HIS A 19 -3.87 -12.21 24.66
N PRO A 20 -4.92 -12.02 25.49
CA PRO A 20 -6.27 -12.56 25.35
C PRO A 20 -7.07 -11.89 24.23
N ILE A 21 -8.08 -12.58 23.70
CA ILE A 21 -9.03 -12.00 22.74
C ILE A 21 -9.97 -11.05 23.52
N PRO A 22 -10.26 -9.83 23.03
CA PRO A 22 -11.16 -8.91 23.71
C PRO A 22 -12.57 -9.48 23.94
N GLU A 23 -13.17 -9.15 25.09
CA GLU A 23 -14.51 -9.65 25.45
C GLU A 23 -15.63 -9.18 24.51
N ASN A 24 -15.40 -8.08 23.79
CA ASN A 24 -16.33 -7.53 22.80
C ASN A 24 -16.05 -8.00 21.36
N SER A 25 -15.21 -9.01 21.15
CA SER A 25 -14.99 -9.60 19.83
C SER A 25 -16.25 -10.35 19.34
N GLY A 26 -16.64 -10.09 18.09
CA GLY A 26 -17.78 -10.71 17.42
C GLY A 26 -17.38 -11.78 16.41
N ARG A 27 -18.36 -12.27 15.63
CA ARG A 27 -18.05 -13.05 14.41
C ARG A 27 -17.56 -12.09 13.34
N ASP A 28 -16.48 -12.45 12.68
CA ASP A 28 -15.87 -11.66 11.63
C ASP A 28 -15.26 -12.56 10.56
N ALA A 29 -15.11 -12.05 9.35
CA ALA A 29 -14.50 -12.73 8.22
C ALA A 29 -13.40 -11.84 7.64
N ILE A 30 -12.17 -12.34 7.66
CA ILE A 30 -10.99 -11.61 7.21
C ILE A 30 -10.36 -12.27 5.98
N HIS A 31 -9.76 -11.45 5.11
CA HIS A 31 -8.95 -11.94 4.00
C HIS A 31 -7.49 -12.02 4.45
N LEU A 32 -6.83 -13.14 4.16
CA LEU A 32 -5.41 -13.32 4.41
C LEU A 32 -4.68 -13.38 3.08
N ALA A 33 -3.58 -12.64 2.94
CA ALA A 33 -2.77 -12.75 1.74
C ALA A 33 -1.92 -14.01 1.75
N VAL A 34 -1.75 -14.56 0.56
CA VAL A 34 -0.98 -15.78 0.32
C VAL A 34 0.01 -15.60 -0.81
N GLU A 35 1.15 -16.27 -0.70
CA GLU A 35 2.19 -16.35 -1.73
C GLU A 35 2.54 -17.82 -2.01
N PRO A 36 2.71 -18.24 -3.27
CA PRO A 36 3.23 -19.57 -3.56
C PRO A 36 4.72 -19.65 -3.22
N ALA A 37 5.07 -20.40 -2.16
CA ALA A 37 6.45 -20.57 -1.71
C ALA A 37 6.95 -22.01 -1.95
N VAL A 38 8.27 -22.18 -2.06
CA VAL A 38 8.91 -23.50 -2.21
C VAL A 38 9.56 -23.90 -0.90
N ALA A 39 9.26 -25.09 -0.39
CA ALA A 39 9.83 -25.58 0.87
C ALA A 39 11.34 -25.90 0.72
N GLY A 40 12.18 -25.38 1.61
CA GLY A 40 13.62 -25.73 1.66
C GLY A 40 13.87 -27.08 2.33
N HIS A 41 13.02 -27.48 3.26
CA HIS A 41 13.04 -28.77 3.95
C HIS A 41 11.61 -29.24 4.23
N MET A 42 11.47 -30.35 4.94
CA MET A 42 10.16 -30.86 5.34
C MET A 42 9.47 -29.91 6.33
N LEU A 43 8.30 -29.40 5.98
CA LEU A 43 7.53 -28.44 6.78
C LEU A 43 6.15 -29.01 7.14
N SER A 44 5.62 -28.59 8.28
CA SER A 44 4.29 -28.97 8.76
C SER A 44 3.25 -27.86 8.53
N ALA A 45 1.98 -28.24 8.39
CA ALA A 45 0.88 -27.27 8.31
C ALA A 45 0.89 -26.31 9.51
N GLY A 46 0.66 -25.01 9.27
CA GLY A 46 0.70 -23.96 10.30
C GLY A 46 2.09 -23.62 10.84
N GLN A 47 3.15 -24.29 10.39
CA GLN A 47 4.52 -23.99 10.84
C GLN A 47 4.95 -22.60 10.39
N ARG A 48 5.55 -21.84 11.31
CA ARG A 48 6.15 -20.54 11.01
C ARG A 48 7.39 -20.69 10.14
N VAL A 49 7.48 -19.87 9.10
CA VAL A 49 8.57 -19.90 8.13
C VAL A 49 8.97 -18.49 7.71
N LYS A 50 10.21 -18.37 7.23
CA LYS A 50 10.71 -17.19 6.51
C LYS A 50 11.26 -17.61 5.16
N ILE A 51 11.39 -16.65 4.25
CA ILE A 51 12.05 -16.86 2.96
C ILE A 51 13.55 -16.63 3.14
N ASP A 52 14.34 -17.66 2.85
CA ASP A 52 15.80 -17.63 2.83
C ASP A 52 16.29 -18.21 1.49
N ASN A 53 17.07 -17.42 0.75
CA ASN A 53 17.58 -17.78 -0.59
C ASN A 53 16.49 -18.33 -1.55
N GLY A 54 15.28 -17.77 -1.50
CA GLY A 54 14.14 -18.19 -2.34
C GLY A 54 13.39 -19.43 -1.86
N PHE A 55 13.76 -20.00 -0.71
CA PHE A 55 13.08 -21.14 -0.10
C PHE A 55 12.46 -20.78 1.25
N ALA A 56 11.29 -21.35 1.54
CA ALA A 56 10.70 -21.28 2.86
C ALA A 56 11.41 -22.23 3.82
N VAL A 57 11.90 -21.69 4.93
CA VAL A 57 12.58 -22.43 6.00
C VAL A 57 11.93 -22.11 7.34
N ALA A 58 11.93 -23.08 8.26
CA ALA A 58 11.45 -22.91 9.62
C ALA A 58 12.02 -21.64 10.28
N ALA A 59 11.13 -20.85 10.87
CA ALA A 59 11.46 -19.62 11.56
C ALA A 59 10.64 -19.50 12.84
N SER A 60 11.08 -18.65 13.76
CA SER A 60 10.36 -18.37 15.00
C SER A 60 9.89 -16.92 15.04
N HIS A 61 10.74 -16.01 15.50
CA HIS A 61 10.40 -14.61 15.75
C HIS A 61 10.45 -13.74 14.49
N ASP A 62 11.28 -14.11 13.52
CA ASP A 62 11.49 -13.43 12.23
C ASP A 62 10.71 -14.08 11.08
N ALA A 63 9.62 -14.78 11.38
CA ALA A 63 8.80 -15.45 10.39
C ALA A 63 8.09 -14.46 9.46
N THR A 64 8.06 -14.75 8.16
CA THR A 64 7.28 -14.01 7.14
C THR A 64 5.83 -14.48 7.14
N GLY A 65 5.59 -15.75 7.43
CA GLY A 65 4.27 -16.36 7.33
C GLY A 65 4.21 -17.73 8.00
N ILE A 66 3.12 -18.44 7.72
CA ILE A 66 2.93 -19.84 8.09
C ILE A 66 2.66 -20.68 6.85
N VAL A 67 3.05 -21.95 6.91
CA VAL A 67 2.58 -22.97 5.96
C VAL A 67 1.06 -23.05 6.02
N ASP A 68 0.41 -23.16 4.86
CA ASP A 68 -1.03 -23.37 4.72
C ASP A 68 -1.57 -24.29 5.83
N PRO A 69 -2.36 -23.75 6.78
CA PRO A 69 -2.82 -24.49 7.94
C PRO A 69 -3.90 -25.52 7.60
N PHE A 70 -4.40 -25.55 6.37
CA PHE A 70 -5.42 -26.50 5.91
C PHE A 70 -4.81 -27.75 5.26
N LEU A 71 -3.49 -27.81 5.10
CA LEU A 71 -2.80 -29.01 4.61
C LEU A 71 -2.90 -30.14 5.64
N ILE A 72 -3.17 -31.35 5.15
CA ILE A 72 -3.22 -32.58 5.96
C ILE A 72 -1.83 -33.20 6.05
N ASP A 73 -1.12 -33.24 4.92
CA ASP A 73 0.21 -33.85 4.80
C ASP A 73 1.33 -32.83 4.99
N LEU A 74 2.53 -33.33 5.24
CA LEU A 74 3.74 -32.53 5.28
C LEU A 74 4.11 -32.01 3.90
N VAL A 75 4.71 -30.82 3.84
CA VAL A 75 5.30 -30.27 2.63
C VAL A 75 6.77 -30.71 2.57
N HIS A 76 7.12 -31.52 1.58
CA HIS A 76 8.49 -31.99 1.38
C HIS A 76 9.37 -30.93 0.70
N SER A 77 10.69 -31.03 0.88
CA SER A 77 11.67 -30.15 0.23
C SER A 77 11.46 -30.09 -1.29
N GLY A 78 11.49 -28.88 -1.85
CA GLY A 78 11.24 -28.60 -3.26
C GLY A 78 9.77 -28.50 -3.66
N GLN A 79 8.81 -28.84 -2.78
CA GLN A 79 7.40 -28.71 -3.09
C GLN A 79 6.91 -27.28 -2.89
N LYS A 80 5.92 -26.89 -3.70
CA LYS A 80 5.20 -25.63 -3.57
C LYS A 80 4.06 -25.75 -2.57
N PHE A 81 3.82 -24.70 -1.80
CA PHE A 81 2.67 -24.57 -0.91
C PHE A 81 2.22 -23.11 -0.83
N TRP A 82 1.02 -22.86 -0.31
CA TRP A 82 0.58 -21.51 0.00
C TRP A 82 1.20 -21.05 1.32
N LEU A 83 2.07 -20.05 1.25
CA LEU A 83 2.51 -19.30 2.43
C LEU A 83 1.41 -18.32 2.81
N VAL A 84 0.82 -18.48 3.98
CA VAL A 84 -0.08 -17.46 4.56
C VAL A 84 0.77 -16.42 5.25
N VAL A 85 0.76 -15.19 4.72
CA VAL A 85 1.56 -14.07 5.25
C VAL A 85 1.07 -13.69 6.64
N LEU A 86 1.98 -13.36 7.55
CA LEU A 86 1.58 -12.95 8.90
C LEU A 86 0.70 -11.69 8.86
N PRO A 87 -0.35 -11.62 9.71
CA PRO A 87 -1.20 -10.43 9.78
C PRO A 87 -0.38 -9.16 10.03
N ARG A 88 -0.82 -8.05 9.43
CA ARG A 88 -0.22 -6.70 9.62
C ARG A 88 1.25 -6.60 9.17
N THR A 89 1.71 -7.47 8.27
CA THR A 89 3.08 -7.41 7.70
C THR A 89 3.13 -7.01 6.22
N ILE A 90 1.99 -7.05 5.50
CA ILE A 90 1.90 -6.58 4.12
C ILE A 90 1.98 -5.06 4.11
N THR A 91 2.84 -4.51 3.26
CA THR A 91 3.06 -3.07 3.15
C THR A 91 2.26 -2.42 2.02
N SER A 92 1.83 -3.19 1.01
CA SER A 92 0.98 -2.71 -0.08
C SER A 92 0.23 -3.86 -0.77
N LEU A 93 -0.96 -3.57 -1.31
CA LEU A 93 -1.71 -4.48 -2.16
C LEU A 93 -2.28 -3.66 -3.33
N ARG A 94 -2.06 -4.13 -4.57
CA ARG A 94 -2.56 -3.47 -5.78
C ARG A 94 -3.74 -4.24 -6.34
N HIS A 95 -4.87 -3.57 -6.54
CA HIS A 95 -5.97 -4.10 -7.34
C HIS A 95 -5.66 -3.85 -8.81
N VAL A 96 -4.85 -4.73 -9.41
CA VAL A 96 -4.57 -4.66 -10.85
C VAL A 96 -5.74 -5.27 -11.60
N TRP A 97 -6.36 -4.48 -12.47
CA TRP A 97 -7.23 -4.99 -13.53
C TRP A 97 -6.43 -4.99 -14.83
N SER A 98 -6.57 -6.06 -15.61
CA SER A 98 -5.93 -6.18 -16.92
C SER A 98 -6.99 -6.10 -18.02
N HIS A 99 -6.66 -5.45 -19.13
CA HIS A 99 -7.54 -5.39 -20.30
C HIS A 99 -6.70 -5.55 -21.58
N PRO A 100 -7.16 -6.32 -22.58
CA PRO A 100 -6.35 -6.64 -23.76
C PRO A 100 -5.81 -5.43 -24.53
N ASP A 101 -6.55 -4.32 -24.53
CA ASP A 101 -6.16 -3.08 -25.23
C ASP A 101 -5.31 -2.12 -24.37
N PHE A 102 -5.09 -2.43 -23.08
CA PHE A 102 -4.28 -1.60 -22.17
C PHE A 102 -3.07 -2.43 -21.69
N PRO A 103 -1.83 -2.07 -22.07
CA PRO A 103 -0.65 -2.79 -21.60
C PRO A 103 -0.55 -2.72 -20.08
N GLU A 104 -0.07 -3.80 -19.43
CA GLU A 104 0.04 -3.89 -17.98
C GLU A 104 0.86 -2.72 -17.40
N ASP A 105 0.33 -2.10 -16.35
CA ASP A 105 1.01 -1.04 -15.61
C ASP A 105 2.24 -1.58 -14.88
N GLY A 106 3.36 -1.48 -15.56
CA GLY A 106 4.69 -1.77 -15.07
C GLY A 106 5.70 -0.93 -15.85
N SER A 107 5.87 0.32 -15.43
CA SER A 107 6.67 1.39 -16.03
C SER A 107 6.01 2.12 -17.21
N VAL A 108 5.13 3.07 -16.90
CA VAL A 108 5.03 4.25 -17.78
C VAL A 108 6.34 5.00 -17.63
N VAL A 109 7.31 4.65 -18.48
CA VAL A 109 8.44 5.54 -18.74
C VAL A 109 7.81 6.74 -19.43
N VAL A 110 7.45 7.77 -18.66
CA VAL A 110 7.06 9.05 -19.25
C VAL A 110 8.36 9.62 -19.83
N SER A 111 8.65 9.25 -21.07
CA SER A 111 9.87 9.66 -21.77
C SER A 111 9.79 11.10 -22.29
N ASP A 112 8.59 11.70 -22.22
CA ASP A 112 8.32 13.05 -22.67
C ASP A 112 8.23 14.01 -21.47
N LYS A 113 9.30 14.78 -21.29
CA LYS A 113 9.43 15.77 -20.23
C LYS A 113 8.44 16.93 -20.44
N GLU A 114 8.22 17.34 -21.67
CA GLU A 114 7.29 18.39 -22.06
C GLU A 114 5.85 18.01 -21.72
N ALA A 115 5.46 16.76 -21.98
CA ALA A 115 4.15 16.23 -21.59
C ALA A 115 3.97 16.22 -20.06
N SER A 116 5.02 15.85 -19.32
CA SER A 116 4.99 15.88 -17.85
C SER A 116 4.85 17.30 -17.30
N ILE A 117 5.55 18.28 -17.91
CA ILE A 117 5.43 19.70 -17.53
C ILE A 117 4.00 20.20 -17.76
N ALA A 118 3.38 19.85 -18.90
CA ALA A 118 2.00 20.21 -19.19
C ALA A 118 1.03 19.59 -18.17
N TRP A 119 1.19 18.30 -17.85
CA TRP A 119 0.37 17.61 -16.85
C TRP A 119 0.50 18.27 -15.46
N MET A 120 1.72 18.54 -14.99
CA MET A 120 1.93 19.16 -13.68
C MET A 120 1.36 20.58 -13.59
N ARG A 121 1.34 21.34 -14.70
CA ARG A 121 0.69 22.66 -14.74
C ARG A 121 -0.83 22.55 -14.57
N GLU A 122 -1.47 21.62 -15.27
CA GLU A 122 -2.91 21.39 -15.14
C GLU A 122 -3.28 20.83 -13.77
N TRP A 123 -2.47 19.91 -13.22
CA TRP A 123 -2.64 19.44 -11.85
C TRP A 123 -2.54 20.59 -10.84
N ALA A 124 -1.56 21.48 -11.00
CA ALA A 124 -1.36 22.63 -10.10
C ALA A 124 -2.55 23.60 -10.15
N LYS A 125 -3.11 23.89 -11.34
CA LYS A 125 -4.33 24.70 -11.50
C LYS A 125 -5.56 24.10 -10.83
N LYS A 126 -5.60 22.78 -10.69
CA LYS A 126 -6.75 22.10 -10.10
C LYS A 126 -6.64 22.00 -8.57
N HIS A 127 -5.43 21.81 -8.04
CA HIS A 127 -5.24 21.44 -6.64
C HIS A 127 -4.53 22.50 -5.80
N VAL A 128 -3.71 23.38 -6.40
CA VAL A 128 -2.96 24.42 -5.67
C VAL A 128 -3.73 25.74 -5.62
N SER A 129 -4.40 26.13 -6.70
CA SER A 129 -5.14 27.40 -6.76
C SER A 129 -6.54 27.34 -6.16
N ASP A 130 -7.08 26.15 -5.93
CA ASP A 130 -8.48 25.98 -5.54
C ASP A 130 -8.66 25.81 -4.03
N ASP A 131 -7.93 24.86 -3.43
CA ASP A 131 -8.12 24.49 -2.02
C ASP A 131 -7.18 25.23 -1.06
N TYR A 132 -6.05 25.74 -1.55
CA TYR A 132 -4.91 26.01 -0.67
C TYR A 132 -4.63 27.50 -0.37
N TYR A 133 -5.03 28.45 -1.22
CA TYR A 133 -4.81 29.90 -0.99
C TYR A 133 -6.06 30.73 -0.71
N GLY A 134 -7.25 30.13 -0.65
CA GLY A 134 -8.49 30.82 -0.29
C GLY A 134 -8.99 31.86 -1.29
N ASP A 135 -8.26 32.14 -2.38
CA ASP A 135 -8.68 32.99 -3.47
C ASP A 135 -7.99 32.58 -4.79
N ARG A 136 -8.78 32.07 -5.74
CA ARG A 136 -8.32 31.58 -7.06
C ARG A 136 -7.59 32.65 -7.90
N ASP A 137 -7.74 33.92 -7.55
CA ASP A 137 -7.38 35.05 -8.41
C ASP A 137 -6.00 35.67 -8.13
N THR A 138 -5.20 35.11 -7.20
CA THR A 138 -3.94 35.76 -6.77
C THR A 138 -2.64 35.03 -7.13
N VAL A 139 -2.69 33.76 -7.51
CA VAL A 139 -1.49 32.95 -7.82
C VAL A 139 -1.43 32.69 -9.32
N SER A 140 -0.34 33.09 -9.96
CA SER A 140 -0.11 32.80 -11.38
C SER A 140 0.10 31.31 -11.65
N ASP A 141 -0.19 30.87 -12.88
CA ASP A 141 0.09 29.50 -13.35
C ASP A 141 1.54 29.08 -13.07
N GLU A 142 2.49 30.00 -13.26
CA GLU A 142 3.90 29.76 -12.97
C GLU A 142 4.19 29.55 -11.48
N GLU A 143 3.55 30.31 -10.60
CA GLU A 143 3.72 30.19 -9.15
C GLU A 143 3.10 28.90 -8.61
N ALA A 144 1.93 28.51 -9.11
CA ALA A 144 1.29 27.24 -8.76
C ALA A 144 2.13 26.04 -9.23
N TYR A 145 2.68 26.10 -10.44
CA TYR A 145 3.58 25.07 -10.95
C TYR A 145 4.90 24.99 -10.16
N ALA A 146 5.51 26.14 -9.83
CA ALA A 146 6.73 26.17 -9.01
C ALA A 146 6.47 25.63 -7.60
N PHE A 147 5.26 25.82 -7.07
CA PHE A 147 4.85 25.22 -5.81
C PHE A 147 4.69 23.69 -5.91
N ALA A 148 4.02 23.18 -6.95
CA ALA A 148 3.90 21.74 -7.17
C ALA A 148 5.28 21.07 -7.27
N LEU A 149 6.26 21.68 -7.95
CA LEU A 149 7.62 21.12 -7.95
C LEU A 149 8.27 21.12 -6.55
N ARG A 150 8.09 22.18 -5.76
CA ARG A 150 8.62 22.26 -4.39
C ARG A 150 7.98 21.24 -3.46
N ALA A 151 6.70 20.91 -3.67
CA ALA A 151 5.99 19.92 -2.88
C ALA A 151 6.66 18.53 -2.90
N GLY A 152 7.37 18.17 -3.97
CA GLY A 152 8.12 16.91 -4.01
C GLY A 152 9.43 16.95 -3.21
N GLU A 153 9.91 18.15 -2.87
CA GLU A 153 11.10 18.36 -2.04
C GLU A 153 10.74 18.57 -0.55
N THR A 154 9.54 19.05 -0.25
CA THR A 154 9.06 19.37 1.09
C THR A 154 8.01 18.37 1.58
N THR A 155 8.09 17.93 2.84
CA THR A 155 7.05 17.07 3.44
C THR A 155 5.75 17.80 3.80
N HIS A 156 5.62 19.08 3.47
CA HIS A 156 4.48 19.91 3.80
C HIS A 156 4.14 20.77 2.58
N ILE A 157 2.89 20.67 2.13
CA ILE A 157 2.33 21.62 1.17
C ILE A 157 1.84 22.85 1.93
N GLY A 158 1.60 22.84 3.25
CA GLY A 158 1.30 24.08 3.98
C GLY A 158 1.38 24.17 5.48
N PRO A 159 0.89 25.29 6.05
CA PRO A 159 0.88 25.49 7.50
C PRO A 159 -0.05 24.49 8.21
N TYR A 160 -1.03 23.92 7.51
CA TYR A 160 -2.04 23.03 8.10
C TYR A 160 -2.37 21.77 7.28
N GLU A 161 -1.78 21.59 6.10
CA GLU A 161 -2.06 20.44 5.23
C GLU A 161 -0.77 19.76 4.79
N ASP A 162 -0.80 18.43 4.91
CA ASP A 162 0.26 17.60 4.40
C ASP A 162 0.06 17.42 2.89
N ALA A 163 1.17 17.42 2.14
CA ALA A 163 1.14 17.22 0.69
C ALA A 163 0.51 15.87 0.28
N ARG A 164 0.34 14.99 1.26
CA ARG A 164 -0.05 13.59 1.18
C ARG A 164 -1.51 13.36 0.82
N ASP A 165 -2.39 14.34 0.98
CA ASP A 165 -3.83 14.16 0.69
C ASP A 165 -4.17 14.29 -0.82
N HIS A 166 -3.25 14.84 -1.62
CA HIS A 166 -3.47 15.12 -3.05
C HIS A 166 -2.37 14.60 -3.99
N ILE A 167 -1.26 14.08 -3.45
CA ILE A 167 -0.14 13.54 -4.23
C ILE A 167 -0.21 12.01 -4.30
N ASP A 168 -0.43 11.49 -5.51
CA ASP A 168 -0.47 10.05 -5.79
C ASP A 168 0.76 9.56 -6.59
N ASN A 169 0.74 8.31 -7.02
CA ASN A 169 1.83 7.70 -7.80
C ASN A 169 1.97 8.30 -9.22
N GLU A 170 0.89 8.80 -9.82
CA GLU A 170 0.93 9.44 -11.14
C GLU A 170 1.68 10.77 -11.04
N TRP A 171 1.35 11.55 -10.01
CA TRP A 171 2.05 12.78 -9.68
C TRP A 171 3.56 12.56 -9.48
N TRP A 172 3.94 11.55 -8.68
CA TRP A 172 5.35 11.22 -8.45
C TRP A 172 6.07 10.84 -9.74
N SER A 173 5.42 10.14 -10.65
CA SER A 173 6.02 9.72 -11.92
C SER A 173 6.33 10.93 -12.83
N HIS A 174 5.44 11.92 -12.89
CA HIS A 174 5.69 13.18 -13.59
C HIS A 174 6.78 14.02 -12.90
N TRP A 175 6.75 14.11 -11.57
CA TRP A 175 7.75 14.85 -10.80
C TRP A 175 9.16 14.27 -10.97
N GLU A 176 9.31 12.94 -10.90
CA GLU A 176 10.57 12.22 -11.11
C GLU A 176 11.08 12.42 -12.56
N THR A 177 10.17 12.41 -13.54
CA THR A 177 10.50 12.67 -14.96
C THR A 177 11.02 14.09 -15.18
N ILE A 178 10.40 15.09 -14.54
CA ILE A 178 10.80 16.50 -14.70
C ILE A 178 12.12 16.78 -13.99
N THR A 179 12.27 16.30 -12.77
CA THR A 179 13.39 16.62 -11.87
C THR A 179 14.59 15.69 -12.04
N GLY A 180 14.39 14.48 -12.55
CA GLY A 180 15.40 13.43 -12.61
C GLY A 180 15.84 12.89 -11.25
N LYS A 181 15.11 13.23 -10.17
CA LYS A 181 15.38 12.80 -8.81
C LYS A 181 14.35 11.75 -8.39
N PRO A 182 14.72 10.73 -7.59
CA PRO A 182 13.75 9.79 -7.04
C PRO A 182 12.82 10.50 -6.04
N GLY A 183 11.52 10.25 -6.16
CA GLY A 183 10.48 10.80 -5.33
C GLY A 183 10.37 10.09 -3.97
N LYS A 184 9.92 10.81 -2.95
CA LYS A 184 9.67 10.23 -1.61
C LYS A 184 8.23 9.72 -1.54
N ARG A 185 7.97 8.65 -2.28
CA ARG A 185 6.68 7.93 -2.27
C ARG A 185 6.43 7.42 -0.85
N GLY A 186 5.60 8.12 -0.08
CA GLY A 186 5.27 7.72 1.29
C GLY A 186 4.56 6.36 1.32
N GLU A 187 4.72 5.64 2.43
CA GLU A 187 4.06 4.37 2.73
C GLU A 187 2.55 4.59 2.97
N TYR A 188 1.76 4.85 1.93
CA TYR A 188 0.31 5.08 2.05
C TYR A 188 -0.51 3.84 1.67
N PHE A 189 -1.35 3.42 2.61
CA PHE A 189 -2.32 2.34 2.51
C PHE A 189 -3.69 2.85 2.96
N SER A 190 -4.69 2.81 2.08
CA SER A 190 -6.10 2.93 2.45
C SER A 190 -6.91 1.93 1.63
N CYS A 191 -7.47 0.92 2.28
CA CYS A 191 -8.46 0.05 1.65
C CYS A 191 -9.77 0.82 1.51
N SER A 192 -10.15 1.16 0.28
CA SER A 192 -11.53 1.48 -0.07
C SER A 192 -12.25 0.17 -0.39
N CYS A 193 -13.21 -0.19 0.48
CA CYS A 193 -14.19 -1.25 0.26
C CYS A 193 -15.15 -0.92 -0.87
#